data_AF-A0A7R9M206-F1
#
_entry.id   AF-A0A7R9M206-F1
#
_cell.length_a   1.000
_cell.length_b   1.000
_cell.length_c   1.000
_cell.angle_alpha   90.00
_cell.angle_beta   90.00
_cell.angle_gamma   90.00
#
_symmetry.space_group_name_H-M   'P 1'
#
loop_
_entity.id
_entity.type
_entity.pdbx_description
1 polymer ?
#
loop_
_entity_poly.entity_id
_entity_poly.type
_entity_poly.pdbx_seq_one_letter_code
_entity_poly.pdbx_strand_id
1 'polypeptide(L)'
;MAKILDDSGQHVAAQKLREYNTPKKITEFSNNIELPVQTTNIIRSGQSRWFPMDGIPRGKALIFVSIWKLLPEAKRFASIFEQLYFDVEIHAIKSCGEMLTVLKAVSQEAYPENALIVMYIGHGCDERIWISNEEQKRICEIVKNAHTLRSGASRWFVMDSAPRGQVIVFLQLDELKKEADRFNHIFQQLYFSVDIHVNYSCDKILDTLKHASRQEFKKDALIVMFIGHGHDEMIQGSGHGQDEIHIKKLIDQFSERNCHPSLRPKPKIFVFNCCRIKTDISLEDKRKSIDGEWMDGTTRTYICYACAEGIQAFYSTSGYTLFGQAFSHCIAEYACDSNLTQIFSKTCEELNRADMPQRPELTMKNVDRDLYFNPGLFKG
;
A
#
# COMPACT_ATOMS: atom_id res chain seq x y z
N MET A 1 2.40 12.86 -18.77
CA MET A 1 2.50 14.32 -19.03
C MET A 1 2.92 14.64 -20.47
N ALA A 2 4.07 14.15 -20.98
CA ALA A 2 4.49 14.42 -22.37
C ALA A 2 3.43 14.04 -23.43
N LYS A 3 2.73 12.92 -23.24
CA LYS A 3 1.63 12.48 -24.11
C LYS A 3 0.43 13.44 -24.10
N ILE A 4 0.08 13.97 -22.93
CA ILE A 4 -1.05 14.92 -22.78
C ILE A 4 -0.74 16.23 -23.51
N LEU A 5 0.50 16.71 -23.42
CA LEU A 5 0.98 17.89 -24.17
C LEU A 5 1.00 17.65 -25.68
N ASP A 6 1.27 16.41 -26.10
CA ASP A 6 1.25 16.01 -27.51
C ASP A 6 -0.19 16.01 -28.05
N ASP A 7 -1.10 15.42 -27.28
CA ASP A 7 -2.52 15.32 -27.61
C ASP A 7 -3.22 16.69 -27.62
N SER A 8 -2.67 17.69 -26.90
CA SER A 8 -3.16 19.08 -26.89
C SER A 8 -2.50 19.99 -27.93
N GLY A 9 -1.70 19.44 -28.86
CA GLY A 9 -1.04 20.19 -29.94
C GLY A 9 0.25 20.90 -29.53
N GLN A 10 0.71 20.73 -28.29
CA GLN A 10 1.94 21.34 -27.76
C GLN A 10 3.17 20.44 -28.00
N HIS A 11 3.35 20.02 -29.25
CA HIS A 11 4.36 19.01 -29.66
C HIS A 11 5.79 19.36 -29.25
N VAL A 12 6.18 20.64 -29.30
CA VAL A 12 7.53 21.11 -28.95
C VAL A 12 7.81 20.96 -27.45
N ALA A 13 6.84 21.29 -26.60
CA ALA A 13 6.95 21.10 -25.15
C ALA A 13 6.95 19.61 -24.79
N ALA A 14 6.10 18.82 -25.45
CA ALA A 14 6.06 17.38 -25.31
C ALA A 14 7.41 16.72 -25.66
N GLN A 15 8.07 17.17 -26.74
CA GLN A 15 9.37 16.65 -27.17
C GLN A 15 10.48 17.01 -26.17
N LYS A 16 10.58 18.28 -25.74
CA LYS A 16 11.57 18.69 -24.74
C LYS A 16 11.41 17.94 -23.42
N LEU A 17 10.17 17.67 -22.99
CA LEU A 17 9.91 16.89 -21.79
C LEU A 17 10.38 15.44 -21.92
N ARG A 18 10.31 14.84 -23.13
CA ARG A 18 10.87 13.51 -23.40
C ARG A 18 12.40 13.51 -23.39
N GLU A 19 13.01 14.54 -23.97
CA GLU A 19 14.47 14.72 -23.96
C GLU A 19 15.03 14.89 -22.54
N TYR A 20 14.35 15.66 -21.68
CA TYR A 20 14.72 15.84 -20.28
C TYR A 20 14.54 14.59 -19.42
N ASN A 21 13.54 13.76 -19.73
CA ASN A 21 13.29 12.49 -19.03
C ASN A 21 14.13 11.33 -19.57
N THR A 22 15.00 11.56 -20.56
CA THR A 22 15.98 10.55 -20.96
C THR A 22 17.05 10.47 -19.86
N PRO A 23 17.28 9.31 -19.24
CA PRO A 23 18.14 9.21 -18.06
C PRO A 23 19.59 9.56 -18.44
N LYS A 24 20.00 10.80 -18.16
CA LYS A 24 21.42 11.16 -18.05
C LYS A 24 21.85 10.89 -16.62
N LYS A 25 23.04 10.29 -16.46
CA LYS A 25 23.71 10.04 -15.17
C LYS A 25 23.50 11.25 -14.24
N ILE A 26 22.84 11.00 -13.11
CA ILE A 26 22.63 12.00 -12.06
C ILE A 26 24.02 12.38 -11.53
N THR A 27 24.47 13.61 -11.80
CA THR A 27 25.48 14.26 -10.97
C THR A 27 24.81 14.66 -9.67
N GLU A 28 25.36 14.18 -8.55
CA GLU A 28 24.92 14.51 -7.20
C GLU A 28 24.88 16.03 -6.99
N PHE A 29 23.73 16.55 -6.58
CA PHE A 29 23.63 17.94 -6.10
C PHE A 29 23.90 17.95 -4.60
N SER A 30 24.92 18.71 -4.22
CA SER A 30 25.28 19.00 -2.83
C SER A 30 24.23 19.90 -2.18
N ASN A 31 23.88 19.61 -0.92
CA ASN A 31 22.94 20.39 -0.10
C ASN A 31 23.47 21.78 0.33
N ASN A 32 24.67 22.17 -0.08
CA ASN A 32 25.28 23.46 0.28
C ASN A 32 25.40 24.36 -0.94
N ILE A 33 24.27 24.89 -1.43
CA ILE A 33 24.31 26.10 -2.27
C ILE A 33 23.84 27.27 -1.39
N GLU A 34 24.77 27.83 -0.63
CA GLU A 34 24.66 29.25 -0.30
C GLU A 34 24.88 30.01 -1.61
N LEU A 35 23.85 30.69 -2.11
CA LEU A 35 24.02 31.69 -3.16
C LEU A 35 24.28 33.03 -2.47
N PRO A 36 25.54 33.49 -2.32
CA PRO A 36 25.77 34.87 -1.98
C PRO A 36 25.32 35.69 -3.18
N VAL A 37 24.19 36.39 -3.05
CA VAL A 37 23.81 37.43 -4.01
C VAL A 37 24.76 38.60 -3.76
N GLN A 38 25.98 38.52 -4.32
CA GLN A 38 26.80 39.70 -4.48
C GLN A 38 26.20 40.52 -5.62
N THR A 39 25.78 41.75 -5.30
CA THR A 39 25.52 42.80 -6.28
C THR A 39 26.84 43.21 -6.94
N THR A 40 27.31 42.43 -7.92
CA THR A 40 28.47 42.78 -8.73
C THR A 40 28.05 43.30 -10.09
N ASN A 41 28.27 44.61 -10.26
CA ASN A 41 28.26 45.32 -11.54
C ASN A 41 29.45 44.88 -12.42
N ILE A 42 29.51 43.64 -12.94
CA ILE A 42 30.48 43.29 -14.00
C ILE A 42 29.88 42.32 -15.01
N ILE A 43 29.91 42.76 -16.28
CA ILE A 43 29.53 42.03 -17.50
C ILE A 43 30.74 41.25 -18.04
N ARG A 44 30.50 40.02 -18.55
CA ARG A 44 31.29 39.14 -19.49
C ARG A 44 31.62 37.77 -18.85
N SER A 45 31.64 36.62 -19.54
CA SER A 45 31.43 36.23 -20.94
C SER A 45 31.16 34.72 -21.01
N GLY A 46 30.26 34.28 -21.89
CA GLY A 46 30.03 32.87 -22.21
C GLY A 46 28.72 32.74 -22.95
N GLN A 47 28.69 32.00 -24.05
CA GLN A 47 27.56 31.95 -25.00
C GLN A 47 26.26 31.43 -24.37
N SER A 48 25.48 32.32 -23.76
CA SER A 48 24.05 32.13 -23.51
C SER A 48 23.30 33.22 -24.27
N ARG A 49 22.23 32.86 -24.98
CA ARG A 49 21.29 33.83 -25.53
C ARG A 49 20.63 34.52 -24.34
N TRP A 50 20.99 35.77 -24.08
CA TRP A 50 20.40 36.58 -23.02
C TRP A 50 18.97 36.96 -23.41
N PHE A 51 18.02 36.76 -22.49
CA PHE A 51 16.66 37.25 -22.66
C PHE A 51 16.60 38.70 -22.16
N PRO A 52 16.02 39.64 -22.94
CA PRO A 52 15.80 41.00 -22.46
C PRO A 52 14.90 40.97 -21.21
N MET A 53 15.19 41.87 -20.26
CA MET A 53 14.38 42.06 -19.05
C MET A 53 13.34 43.13 -19.36
N ASP A 54 12.26 42.74 -20.02
CA ASP A 54 11.19 43.63 -20.52
C ASP A 54 9.95 43.68 -19.61
N GLY A 55 10.00 43.03 -18.45
CA GLY A 55 8.91 43.02 -17.47
C GLY A 55 7.73 42.10 -17.84
N ILE A 56 7.84 41.34 -18.93
CA ILE A 56 6.85 40.34 -19.32
C ILE A 56 7.17 39.02 -18.62
N PRO A 57 6.20 38.35 -17.96
CA PRO A 57 6.41 37.03 -17.42
C PRO A 57 6.93 36.06 -18.49
N ARG A 58 7.94 35.28 -18.12
CA ARG A 58 8.65 34.34 -18.99
C ARG A 58 7.90 33.01 -19.15
N GLY A 59 6.87 32.81 -18.35
CA GLY A 59 6.13 31.57 -18.21
C GLY A 59 5.29 31.55 -16.94
N LYS A 60 4.49 30.50 -16.78
CA LYS A 60 3.76 30.22 -15.53
C LYS A 60 4.40 29.10 -14.75
N ALA A 61 4.41 29.21 -13.43
CA ALA A 61 4.82 28.18 -12.51
C ALA A 61 3.63 27.78 -11.62
N LEU A 62 3.24 26.52 -11.69
CA LEU A 62 2.21 25.94 -10.83
C LEU A 62 2.89 25.14 -9.72
N ILE A 63 2.68 25.51 -8.47
CA ILE A 63 3.19 24.80 -7.30
C ILE A 63 2.02 24.13 -6.58
N PHE A 64 2.00 22.81 -6.59
CA PHE A 64 0.98 22.01 -5.91
C PHE A 64 1.50 21.54 -4.55
N VAL A 65 0.70 21.74 -3.49
CA VAL A 65 1.07 21.38 -2.12
C VAL A 65 0.03 20.44 -1.53
N SER A 66 0.43 19.22 -1.16
CA SER A 66 -0.49 18.22 -0.56
C SER A 66 -0.42 18.13 0.96
N ILE A 67 0.66 18.66 1.57
CA ILE A 67 0.84 18.69 3.02
C ILE A 67 0.89 20.15 3.46
N TRP A 68 -0.07 20.55 4.30
CA TRP A 68 -0.16 21.94 4.78
C TRP A 68 1.12 22.43 5.47
N LYS A 69 1.86 21.53 6.15
CA LYS A 69 3.13 21.84 6.81
C LYS A 69 4.25 22.25 5.85
N LEU A 70 4.16 21.89 4.57
CA LEU A 70 5.15 22.21 3.52
C LEU A 70 4.83 23.49 2.74
N LEU A 71 3.78 24.22 3.14
CA LEU A 71 3.41 25.50 2.53
C LEU A 71 4.52 26.58 2.66
N PRO A 72 5.29 26.67 3.76
CA PRO A 72 6.42 27.61 3.84
C PRO A 72 7.49 27.35 2.76
N GLU A 73 7.83 26.09 2.50
CA GLU A 73 8.76 25.68 1.46
C GLU A 73 8.23 26.01 0.06
N ALA A 74 6.94 25.78 -0.17
CA ALA A 74 6.29 26.16 -1.43
C ALA A 74 6.36 27.67 -1.70
N LYS A 75 6.15 28.50 -0.67
CA LYS A 75 6.30 29.96 -0.76
C LYS A 75 7.73 30.39 -1.06
N ARG A 76 8.73 29.67 -0.52
CA ARG A 76 10.15 29.93 -0.83
C ARG A 76 10.44 29.68 -2.32
N PHE A 77 9.95 28.58 -2.89
CA PHE A 77 10.09 28.31 -4.32
C PHE A 77 9.31 29.30 -5.18
N ALA A 78 8.12 29.72 -4.75
CA ALA A 78 7.36 30.76 -5.45
C ALA A 78 8.16 32.05 -5.57
N SER A 79 8.77 32.52 -4.47
CA SER A 79 9.61 33.71 -4.49
C SER A 79 10.82 33.59 -5.43
N ILE A 80 11.41 32.39 -5.55
CA ILE A 80 12.50 32.14 -6.50
C ILE A 80 11.97 32.23 -7.95
N PHE A 81 10.82 31.63 -8.25
CA PHE A 81 10.24 31.67 -9.59
C PHE A 81 9.77 33.08 -9.99
N GLU A 82 9.21 33.85 -9.07
CA GLU A 82 8.87 35.26 -9.27
C GLU A 82 10.12 36.11 -9.60
N GLN A 83 11.24 35.89 -8.89
CA GLN A 83 12.52 36.54 -9.20
C GLN A 83 13.07 36.13 -10.58
N LEU A 84 12.69 34.96 -11.08
CA LEU A 84 12.97 34.50 -12.43
C LEU A 84 11.92 34.96 -13.47
N TYR A 85 11.01 35.86 -13.07
CA TYR A 85 9.93 36.42 -13.87
C TYR A 85 8.90 35.38 -14.32
N PHE A 86 8.56 34.38 -13.50
CA PHE A 86 7.39 33.53 -13.74
C PHE A 86 6.16 34.09 -13.02
N ASP A 87 4.99 33.94 -13.63
CA ASP A 87 3.71 34.06 -12.94
C ASP A 87 3.50 32.80 -12.10
N VAL A 88 3.33 32.92 -10.78
CA VAL A 88 3.34 31.76 -9.88
C VAL A 88 1.98 31.58 -9.21
N GLU A 89 1.44 30.38 -9.31
CA GLU A 89 0.25 29.97 -8.56
C GLU A 89 0.58 28.82 -7.60
N ILE A 90 0.13 28.96 -6.35
CA ILE A 90 0.23 27.89 -5.35
C ILE A 90 -1.15 27.28 -5.12
N HIS A 91 -1.26 25.98 -5.36
CA HIS A 91 -2.49 25.20 -5.21
C HIS A 91 -2.35 24.22 -4.05
N ALA A 92 -3.11 24.43 -2.98
CA ALA A 92 -3.27 23.43 -1.93
C ALA A 92 -4.24 22.35 -2.42
N ILE A 93 -3.78 21.12 -2.58
CA ILE A 93 -4.56 20.03 -3.16
C ILE A 93 -4.67 18.84 -2.21
N LYS A 94 -5.82 18.19 -2.21
CA LYS A 94 -6.13 16.99 -1.41
C LYS A 94 -6.05 15.71 -2.23
N SER A 95 -6.04 15.79 -3.57
CA SER A 95 -5.99 14.63 -4.44
C SER A 95 -5.31 14.89 -5.79
N CYS A 96 -4.93 13.81 -6.48
CA CYS A 96 -4.44 13.89 -7.86
C CYS A 96 -5.51 14.39 -8.84
N GLY A 97 -6.81 14.16 -8.56
CA GLY A 97 -7.90 14.63 -9.41
C GLY A 97 -8.01 16.16 -9.44
N GLU A 98 -7.82 16.81 -8.28
CA GLU A 98 -7.78 18.27 -8.19
C GLU A 98 -6.59 18.84 -8.98
N MET A 99 -5.40 18.25 -8.86
CA MET A 99 -4.23 18.63 -9.67
C MET A 99 -4.52 18.51 -11.17
N LEU A 100 -5.09 17.39 -11.62
CA LEU A 100 -5.42 17.16 -13.03
C LEU A 100 -6.45 18.17 -13.55
N THR A 101 -7.32 18.68 -12.69
CA THR A 101 -8.33 19.67 -13.06
C THR A 101 -7.67 21.02 -13.34
N VAL A 102 -6.76 21.45 -12.46
CA VAL A 102 -5.96 22.67 -12.65
C VAL A 102 -5.08 22.56 -13.90
N LEU A 103 -4.41 21.43 -14.10
CA LEU A 103 -3.57 21.20 -15.27
C LEU A 103 -4.37 21.21 -16.59
N LYS A 104 -5.60 20.67 -16.57
CA LYS A 104 -6.50 20.73 -17.74
C LYS A 104 -6.94 22.16 -18.03
N ALA A 105 -7.29 22.94 -17.02
CA ALA A 105 -7.64 24.35 -17.19
C ALA A 105 -6.48 25.14 -17.82
N VAL A 106 -5.28 25.00 -17.25
CA VAL A 106 -4.06 25.66 -17.78
C VAL A 106 -3.73 25.19 -19.20
N SER A 107 -4.00 23.92 -19.54
CA SER A 107 -3.76 23.42 -20.91
C SER A 107 -4.74 23.95 -21.95
N GLN A 108 -5.91 24.43 -21.53
CA GLN A 108 -6.96 24.97 -22.40
C GLN A 108 -6.85 26.49 -22.55
N GLU A 109 -6.14 27.15 -21.65
CA GLU A 109 -5.74 28.55 -21.83
C GLU A 109 -4.79 28.63 -23.04
N ALA A 110 -5.12 29.49 -24.02
CA ALA A 110 -4.24 29.77 -25.13
C ALA A 110 -2.98 30.44 -24.57
N TYR A 111 -1.93 29.66 -24.36
CA TYR A 111 -0.73 30.08 -23.66
C TYR A 111 0.19 30.86 -24.62
N PRO A 112 0.36 32.19 -24.46
CA PRO A 112 1.27 32.97 -25.28
C PRO A 112 2.74 32.86 -24.80
N GLU A 113 2.97 32.28 -23.62
CA GLU A 113 4.27 32.29 -22.95
C GLU A 113 5.13 31.04 -23.23
N ASN A 114 6.45 31.23 -23.17
CA ASN A 114 7.43 30.25 -23.69
C ASN A 114 7.76 29.09 -22.72
N ALA A 115 7.26 29.10 -21.49
CA ALA A 115 7.58 28.07 -20.48
C ALA A 115 6.43 27.82 -19.48
N LEU A 116 6.24 26.55 -19.14
CA LEU A 116 5.37 26.11 -18.04
C LEU A 116 6.22 25.28 -17.06
N ILE A 117 6.25 25.68 -15.79
CA ILE A 117 6.86 24.92 -14.71
C ILE A 117 5.73 24.32 -13.88
N VAL A 118 5.83 23.02 -13.62
CA VAL A 118 4.92 22.34 -12.69
C VAL A 118 5.77 21.71 -11.60
N MET A 119 5.54 22.15 -10.36
CA MET A 119 6.24 21.70 -9.17
C MET A 119 5.22 21.09 -8.22
N TYR A 120 5.53 19.93 -7.66
CA TYR A 120 4.73 19.29 -6.61
C TYR A 120 5.57 19.15 -5.35
N ILE A 121 5.00 19.60 -4.23
CA ILE A 121 5.62 19.59 -2.90
C ILE A 121 4.68 18.84 -1.96
N GLY A 122 5.08 17.64 -1.55
CA GLY A 122 4.24 16.73 -0.78
C GLY A 122 4.99 15.47 -0.43
N HIS A 123 4.32 14.52 0.22
CA HIS A 123 4.77 13.13 0.15
C HIS A 123 4.79 12.80 -1.33
N GLY A 124 5.96 12.42 -1.87
CA GLY A 124 6.03 11.99 -3.25
C GLY A 124 4.88 11.03 -3.51
N CYS A 125 4.02 11.33 -4.48
CA CYS A 125 3.41 10.26 -5.25
C CYS A 125 4.59 9.61 -5.98
N ASP A 126 5.33 8.79 -5.24
CA ASP A 126 6.62 8.29 -5.67
C ASP A 126 6.35 7.13 -6.61
N GLU A 127 6.03 7.46 -7.85
CA GLU A 127 6.09 6.52 -8.96
C GLU A 127 7.54 6.07 -9.23
N ARG A 128 8.57 6.65 -8.58
CA ARG A 128 9.99 6.29 -8.78
C ARG A 128 10.53 5.30 -7.74
N ILE A 129 9.77 4.95 -6.71
CA ILE A 129 10.09 3.80 -5.84
C ILE A 129 9.54 2.47 -6.42
N TRP A 130 8.72 2.52 -7.46
CA TRP A 130 8.31 1.32 -8.18
C TRP A 130 9.32 1.02 -9.30
N ILE A 131 10.24 0.10 -8.98
CA ILE A 131 10.44 -1.14 -9.76
C ILE A 131 10.20 -0.94 -11.26
N SER A 132 11.29 -0.91 -12.03
CA SER A 132 11.28 -0.70 -13.49
C SER A 132 10.14 -1.47 -14.18
N ASN A 133 9.59 -0.93 -15.28
CA ASN A 133 8.53 -1.56 -16.07
C ASN A 133 8.80 -3.03 -16.50
N GLU A 134 10.06 -3.50 -16.47
CA GLU A 134 10.42 -4.92 -16.68
C GLU A 134 10.12 -5.81 -15.47
N GLU A 135 10.16 -5.23 -14.28
CA GLU A 135 10.01 -5.90 -13.00
C GLU A 135 8.54 -5.83 -12.53
N GLN A 136 7.77 -4.81 -12.94
CA GLN A 136 6.29 -4.87 -12.95
C GLN A 136 5.73 -5.96 -13.88
N LYS A 137 6.41 -6.26 -15.01
CA LYS A 137 6.06 -7.39 -15.90
C LYS A 137 6.33 -8.76 -15.26
N ARG A 138 7.11 -8.84 -14.17
CA ARG A 138 7.30 -10.05 -13.37
C ARG A 138 6.24 -10.24 -12.28
N ILE A 139 5.37 -9.26 -12.05
CA ILE A 139 4.34 -9.29 -11.00
C ILE A 139 3.07 -10.03 -11.49
N CYS A 140 3.28 -11.23 -12.03
CA CYS A 140 2.46 -12.39 -11.71
C CYS A 140 3.43 -13.31 -10.97
N GLU A 141 3.58 -13.09 -9.67
CA GLU A 141 4.62 -13.72 -8.87
C GLU A 141 4.39 -15.23 -8.90
N ILE A 142 5.20 -15.93 -9.70
CA ILE A 142 5.19 -17.38 -9.78
C ILE A 142 5.75 -17.87 -8.45
N VAL A 143 4.93 -18.57 -7.68
CA VAL A 143 5.35 -19.10 -6.40
C VAL A 143 6.40 -20.18 -6.66
N LYS A 144 7.57 -20.04 -6.06
CA LYS A 144 8.62 -21.04 -6.17
C LYS A 144 8.16 -22.36 -5.57
N ASN A 145 8.44 -23.47 -6.25
CA ASN A 145 8.15 -24.79 -5.68
C ASN A 145 9.13 -25.12 -4.56
N ALA A 146 8.62 -25.80 -3.53
CA ALA A 146 9.44 -26.39 -2.48
C ALA A 146 10.14 -27.64 -3.02
N HIS A 147 11.36 -27.86 -2.57
CA HIS A 147 12.12 -29.09 -2.86
C HIS A 147 12.05 -30.11 -1.72
N THR A 148 11.67 -29.66 -0.52
CA THR A 148 11.60 -30.49 0.69
C THR A 148 10.24 -30.32 1.34
N LEU A 149 9.54 -31.44 1.55
CA LEU A 149 8.26 -31.44 2.26
C LEU A 149 8.50 -31.25 3.76
N ARG A 150 8.09 -30.09 4.29
CA ARG A 150 8.12 -29.79 5.74
C ARG A 150 6.70 -29.90 6.29
N SER A 151 6.24 -31.14 6.45
CA SER A 151 4.90 -31.50 6.95
C SER A 151 5.03 -32.61 8.01
N GLY A 152 4.37 -32.47 9.16
CA GLY A 152 4.36 -33.54 10.16
C GLY A 152 4.23 -33.08 11.61
N ALA A 153 3.33 -33.74 12.35
CA ALA A 153 2.77 -33.29 13.62
C ALA A 153 3.75 -33.08 14.80
N SER A 154 5.00 -33.51 14.72
CA SER A 154 5.97 -33.33 15.81
C SER A 154 6.63 -31.95 15.82
N ARG A 155 6.84 -31.34 14.64
CA ARG A 155 7.55 -30.05 14.49
C ARG A 155 6.80 -29.05 13.61
N TRP A 156 6.02 -29.55 12.65
CA TRP A 156 5.40 -28.75 11.60
C TRP A 156 3.89 -28.96 11.57
N PHE A 157 3.16 -27.98 11.07
CA PHE A 157 1.78 -28.24 10.66
C PHE A 157 1.77 -29.24 9.51
N VAL A 158 0.75 -30.10 9.49
CA VAL A 158 0.45 -30.92 8.31
C VAL A 158 -0.03 -29.97 7.24
N MET A 159 0.62 -29.97 6.07
CA MET A 159 0.41 -29.03 4.96
C MET A 159 0.70 -29.72 3.62
N ASP A 160 0.06 -30.86 3.40
CA ASP A 160 0.36 -31.78 2.30
C ASP A 160 -0.89 -32.28 1.53
N SER A 161 -2.08 -31.77 1.86
CA SER A 161 -3.33 -32.01 1.14
C SER A 161 -3.46 -31.20 -0.15
N ALA A 162 -4.36 -31.63 -1.04
CA ALA A 162 -4.82 -30.90 -2.22
C ALA A 162 -6.37 -30.93 -2.30
N PRO A 163 -7.09 -29.81 -2.10
CA PRO A 163 -6.58 -28.49 -1.74
C PRO A 163 -5.97 -28.47 -0.33
N ARG A 164 -4.89 -27.71 -0.17
CA ARG A 164 -4.14 -27.55 1.08
C ARG A 164 -4.91 -26.76 2.11
N GLY A 165 -5.66 -25.75 1.70
CA GLY A 165 -6.37 -24.90 2.63
C GLY A 165 -7.51 -24.12 1.99
N GLN A 166 -8.19 -23.34 2.82
CA GLN A 166 -9.18 -22.36 2.39
C GLN A 166 -8.68 -20.95 2.71
N VAL A 167 -8.86 -20.04 1.77
CA VAL A 167 -8.69 -18.59 1.99
C VAL A 167 -10.05 -17.94 1.83
N ILE A 168 -10.47 -17.17 2.83
CA ILE A 168 -11.67 -16.33 2.78
C ILE A 168 -11.20 -14.88 2.77
N VAL A 169 -11.47 -14.16 1.69
CA VAL A 169 -11.07 -12.76 1.52
C VAL A 169 -12.32 -11.88 1.60
N PHE A 170 -12.32 -10.92 2.52
CA PHE A 170 -13.31 -9.85 2.58
C PHE A 170 -12.69 -8.57 2.01
N LEU A 171 -13.14 -8.19 0.82
CA LEU A 171 -12.74 -6.97 0.13
C LEU A 171 -13.80 -5.89 0.37
N GLN A 172 -13.44 -4.81 1.06
CA GLN A 172 -14.35 -3.71 1.40
C GLN A 172 -14.07 -2.43 0.61
N LEU A 173 -13.07 -2.46 -0.27
CA LEU A 173 -12.70 -1.34 -1.14
C LEU A 173 -12.52 -1.84 -2.57
N ASP A 174 -13.37 -1.37 -3.48
CA ASP A 174 -13.34 -1.76 -4.89
C ASP A 174 -12.01 -1.37 -5.56
N GLU A 175 -11.37 -0.30 -5.09
CA GLU A 175 -10.06 0.17 -5.57
C GLU A 175 -8.94 -0.86 -5.33
N LEU A 176 -9.11 -1.76 -4.37
CA LEU A 176 -8.15 -2.81 -4.00
C LEU A 176 -8.47 -4.16 -4.63
N LYS A 177 -9.38 -4.21 -5.60
CA LYS A 177 -9.72 -5.44 -6.33
C LYS A 177 -8.50 -6.12 -6.93
N LYS A 178 -7.56 -5.35 -7.49
CA LYS A 178 -6.31 -5.90 -8.07
C LYS A 178 -5.45 -6.61 -7.03
N GLU A 179 -5.48 -6.18 -5.78
CA GLU A 179 -4.78 -6.83 -4.68
C GLU A 179 -5.47 -8.14 -4.28
N ALA A 180 -6.79 -8.14 -4.16
CA ALA A 180 -7.54 -9.37 -3.92
C ALA A 180 -7.30 -10.41 -5.04
N ASP A 181 -7.27 -9.96 -6.30
CA ASP A 181 -6.94 -10.82 -7.46
C ASP A 181 -5.50 -11.37 -7.38
N ARG A 182 -4.54 -10.56 -6.89
CA ARG A 182 -3.16 -11.02 -6.66
C ARG A 182 -3.09 -12.09 -5.58
N PHE A 183 -3.74 -11.88 -4.44
CA PHE A 183 -3.79 -12.88 -3.38
C PHE A 183 -4.46 -14.16 -3.87
N ASN A 184 -5.55 -14.06 -4.62
CA ASN A 184 -6.18 -15.22 -5.24
C ASN A 184 -5.18 -16.00 -6.11
N HIS A 185 -4.46 -15.31 -6.99
CA HIS A 185 -3.46 -15.95 -7.85
C HIS A 185 -2.34 -16.66 -7.06
N ILE A 186 -1.79 -16.02 -6.03
CA ILE A 186 -0.72 -16.60 -5.20
C ILE A 186 -1.21 -17.80 -4.40
N PHE A 187 -2.37 -17.67 -3.73
CA PHE A 187 -2.90 -18.75 -2.89
C PHE A 187 -3.40 -19.94 -3.71
N GLN A 188 -3.87 -19.73 -4.95
CA GLN A 188 -4.14 -20.84 -5.88
C GLN A 188 -2.88 -21.61 -6.25
N GLN A 189 -1.74 -20.93 -6.48
CA GLN A 189 -0.44 -21.60 -6.70
C GLN A 189 0.06 -22.35 -5.45
N LEU A 190 -0.35 -21.91 -4.26
CA LEU A 190 -0.16 -22.63 -3.00
C LEU A 190 -1.20 -23.74 -2.75
N TYR A 191 -2.09 -24.01 -3.73
CA TYR A 191 -3.15 -25.02 -3.70
C TYR A 191 -4.21 -24.78 -2.63
N PHE A 192 -4.53 -23.53 -2.34
CA PHE A 192 -5.69 -23.17 -1.54
C PHE A 192 -6.92 -22.93 -2.44
N SER A 193 -8.11 -23.23 -1.90
CA SER A 193 -9.36 -22.70 -2.46
C SER A 193 -9.58 -21.29 -1.93
N VAL A 194 -9.87 -20.33 -2.81
CA VAL A 194 -10.02 -18.92 -2.44
C VAL A 194 -11.45 -18.47 -2.69
N ASP A 195 -12.10 -17.94 -1.66
CA ASP A 195 -13.44 -17.36 -1.69
C ASP A 195 -13.33 -15.85 -1.44
N ILE A 196 -13.68 -15.04 -2.45
CA ILE A 196 -13.65 -13.57 -2.33
C ILE A 196 -15.07 -13.03 -2.14
N HIS A 197 -15.27 -12.30 -1.05
CA HIS A 197 -16.51 -11.62 -0.69
C HIS A 197 -16.31 -10.11 -0.77
N VAL A 198 -17.03 -9.46 -1.68
CA VAL A 198 -16.90 -8.02 -1.95
C VAL A 198 -18.04 -7.26 -1.29
N ASN A 199 -17.72 -6.18 -0.57
CA ASN A 199 -18.68 -5.26 0.05
C ASN A 199 -19.73 -6.00 0.90
N TYR A 200 -19.24 -6.80 1.86
CA TYR A 200 -20.09 -7.48 2.84
C TYR A 200 -20.30 -6.59 4.07
N SER A 201 -21.54 -6.52 4.58
CA SER A 201 -21.84 -5.91 5.88
C SER A 201 -21.22 -6.71 7.03
N CYS A 202 -21.03 -6.10 8.20
CA CYS A 202 -20.44 -6.80 9.35
C CYS A 202 -21.22 -8.06 9.75
N ASP A 203 -22.56 -8.04 9.64
CA ASP A 203 -23.39 -9.23 9.90
C ASP A 203 -23.09 -10.36 8.92
N LYS A 204 -22.97 -10.06 7.62
CA LYS A 204 -22.61 -11.07 6.59
C LYS A 204 -21.21 -11.61 6.80
N ILE A 205 -20.26 -10.76 7.18
CA ILE A 205 -18.89 -11.18 7.54
C ILE A 205 -18.97 -12.17 8.72
N LEU A 206 -19.66 -11.79 9.79
CA LEU A 206 -19.76 -12.60 11.00
C LEU A 206 -20.45 -13.93 10.74
N ASP A 207 -21.55 -13.94 9.97
CA ASP A 207 -22.26 -15.16 9.60
C ASP A 207 -21.39 -16.08 8.74
N THR A 208 -20.63 -15.52 7.80
CA THR A 208 -19.68 -16.28 6.96
C THR A 208 -18.61 -16.96 7.82
N LEU A 209 -18.02 -16.22 8.76
CA LEU A 209 -17.00 -16.76 9.67
C LEU A 209 -17.56 -17.78 10.64
N LYS A 210 -18.76 -17.54 11.18
CA LYS A 210 -19.46 -18.46 12.06
C LYS A 210 -19.83 -19.75 11.34
N HIS A 211 -20.20 -19.66 10.07
CA HIS A 211 -20.41 -20.84 9.23
C HIS A 211 -19.10 -21.61 9.02
N ALA A 212 -18.05 -20.92 8.58
CA ALA A 212 -16.72 -21.52 8.37
C ALA A 212 -16.14 -22.16 9.64
N SER A 213 -16.36 -21.56 10.81
CA SER A 213 -15.85 -22.09 12.07
C SER A 213 -16.62 -23.29 12.58
N ARG A 214 -17.90 -23.47 12.21
CA ARG A 214 -18.77 -24.53 12.73
C ARG A 214 -18.85 -25.77 11.84
N GLN A 215 -18.46 -25.66 10.58
CA GLN A 215 -18.48 -26.77 9.65
C GLN A 215 -17.29 -27.71 9.83
N GLU A 216 -17.48 -28.96 9.38
CA GLU A 216 -16.38 -29.92 9.29
C GLU A 216 -15.31 -29.40 8.31
N PHE A 217 -14.20 -28.94 8.87
CA PHE A 217 -13.06 -28.46 8.09
C PHE A 217 -12.13 -29.61 7.69
N LYS A 218 -12.09 -29.92 6.39
CA LYS A 218 -11.32 -31.06 5.83
C LYS A 218 -9.91 -30.70 5.37
N LYS A 219 -9.66 -29.44 5.02
CA LYS A 219 -8.37 -28.94 4.51
C LYS A 219 -7.35 -28.71 5.62
N ASP A 220 -6.08 -28.49 5.33
CA ASP A 220 -5.03 -28.41 6.35
C ASP A 220 -4.98 -27.07 7.08
N ALA A 221 -5.26 -25.96 6.39
CA ALA A 221 -5.16 -24.61 6.95
C ALA A 221 -6.34 -23.70 6.54
N LEU A 222 -6.66 -22.74 7.41
CA LEU A 222 -7.60 -21.66 7.12
C LEU A 222 -6.88 -20.31 7.14
N ILE A 223 -7.10 -19.50 6.10
CA ILE A 223 -6.67 -18.11 6.02
C ILE A 223 -7.93 -17.25 5.90
N VAL A 224 -8.00 -16.17 6.68
CA VAL A 224 -9.04 -15.16 6.60
C VAL A 224 -8.35 -13.81 6.39
N MET A 225 -8.71 -13.10 5.33
CA MET A 225 -8.11 -11.82 4.98
C MET A 225 -9.17 -10.72 4.96
N PHE A 226 -8.85 -9.58 5.55
CA PHE A 226 -9.64 -8.36 5.48
C PHE A 226 -8.83 -7.31 4.75
N ILE A 227 -9.36 -6.81 3.64
CA ILE A 227 -8.72 -5.82 2.79
C ILE A 227 -9.68 -4.63 2.66
N GLY A 228 -9.34 -3.51 3.27
CA GLY A 228 -10.17 -2.30 3.21
C GLY A 228 -10.04 -1.37 4.40
N HIS A 229 -11.15 -0.73 4.78
CA HIS A 229 -11.19 0.20 5.89
C HIS A 229 -11.23 -0.49 7.26
N GLY A 230 -10.57 0.16 8.20
CA GLY A 230 -10.52 -0.20 9.61
C GLY A 230 -9.98 0.99 10.38
N HIS A 231 -10.21 0.98 11.68
CA HIS A 231 -9.63 1.93 12.62
C HIS A 231 -9.47 1.21 13.96
N ASP A 232 -8.42 1.58 14.70
CA ASP A 232 -8.07 0.91 15.96
C ASP A 232 -8.12 -0.64 15.86
N GLU A 233 -8.93 -1.32 16.69
CA GLU A 233 -9.19 -2.77 16.64
C GLU A 233 -10.51 -3.16 15.94
N MET A 234 -11.00 -2.29 15.06
CA MET A 234 -12.26 -2.44 14.34
C MET A 234 -12.02 -2.60 12.83
N ILE A 235 -12.81 -3.46 12.20
CA ILE A 235 -12.96 -3.48 10.74
C ILE A 235 -14.32 -2.88 10.38
N GLN A 236 -14.39 -2.26 9.20
CA GLN A 236 -15.63 -1.68 8.68
C GLN A 236 -16.26 -2.61 7.64
N GLY A 237 -17.57 -2.82 7.75
CA GLY A 237 -18.37 -3.50 6.73
C GLY A 237 -18.92 -2.51 5.68
N SER A 238 -19.69 -3.02 4.74
CA SER A 238 -20.34 -2.20 3.70
C SER A 238 -21.66 -1.55 4.14
N GLY A 239 -22.11 -1.76 5.37
CA GLY A 239 -23.36 -1.20 5.89
C GLY A 239 -23.28 0.33 6.07
N HIS A 240 -24.41 1.01 5.98
CA HIS A 240 -24.49 2.45 6.23
C HIS A 240 -24.18 2.78 7.71
N GLY A 241 -23.45 3.88 7.95
CA GLY A 241 -23.13 4.32 9.32
C GLY A 241 -22.12 3.41 10.02
N GLN A 242 -22.19 3.34 11.35
CA GLN A 242 -21.28 2.61 12.28
C GLN A 242 -21.28 1.08 12.10
N ASP A 243 -21.34 0.55 10.86
CA ASP A 243 -21.22 -0.88 10.55
C ASP A 243 -19.77 -1.33 10.74
N GLU A 244 -19.42 -1.56 12.00
CA GLU A 244 -18.08 -1.88 12.44
C GLU A 244 -18.11 -3.07 13.39
N ILE A 245 -17.07 -3.90 13.31
CA ILE A 245 -16.94 -5.07 14.18
C ILE A 245 -15.53 -5.21 14.70
N HIS A 246 -15.43 -5.45 16.01
CA HIS A 246 -14.17 -5.63 16.69
C HIS A 246 -13.48 -6.92 16.23
N ILE A 247 -12.19 -6.84 15.93
CA ILE A 247 -11.36 -7.95 15.45
C ILE A 247 -11.44 -9.16 16.37
N LYS A 248 -11.32 -8.92 17.69
CA LYS A 248 -11.57 -9.93 18.74
C LYS A 248 -12.85 -10.76 18.52
N LYS A 249 -13.99 -10.12 18.22
CA LYS A 249 -15.28 -10.82 18.02
C LYS A 249 -15.26 -11.77 16.82
N LEU A 250 -14.49 -11.44 15.78
CA LEU A 250 -14.29 -12.27 14.59
C LEU A 250 -13.41 -13.49 14.93
N ILE A 251 -12.29 -13.25 15.60
CA ILE A 251 -11.34 -14.31 15.98
C ILE A 251 -11.97 -15.26 17.01
N ASP A 252 -12.78 -14.75 17.93
CA ASP A 252 -13.47 -15.54 18.96
C ASP A 252 -14.41 -16.60 18.35
N GLN A 253 -14.87 -16.44 17.11
CA GLN A 253 -15.63 -17.47 16.39
C GLN A 253 -14.82 -18.76 16.19
N PHE A 254 -13.49 -18.68 16.27
CA PHE A 254 -12.55 -19.78 16.06
C PHE A 254 -11.85 -20.23 17.35
N SER A 255 -12.35 -19.79 18.51
CA SER A 255 -11.93 -20.34 19.80
C SER A 255 -12.27 -21.83 19.94
N GLU A 256 -11.65 -22.52 20.88
CA GLU A 256 -11.85 -23.94 21.15
C GLU A 256 -13.33 -24.30 21.38
N ARG A 257 -14.08 -23.39 22.01
CA ARG A 257 -15.51 -23.58 22.27
C ARG A 257 -16.38 -23.38 21.04
N ASN A 258 -16.03 -22.42 20.18
CA ASN A 258 -16.87 -22.01 19.04
C ASN A 258 -16.52 -22.73 17.74
N CYS A 259 -15.29 -23.24 17.65
CA CYS A 259 -14.73 -23.86 16.46
C CYS A 259 -14.98 -25.38 16.43
N HIS A 260 -15.30 -25.90 15.26
CA HIS A 260 -15.52 -27.31 15.00
C HIS A 260 -14.25 -28.11 15.35
N PRO A 261 -14.37 -29.30 15.98
CA PRO A 261 -13.22 -30.10 16.41
C PRO A 261 -12.17 -30.35 15.34
N SER A 262 -12.58 -30.51 14.08
CA SER A 262 -11.66 -30.76 12.96
C SER A 262 -10.78 -29.55 12.57
N LEU A 263 -11.14 -28.32 12.96
CA LEU A 263 -10.38 -27.09 12.70
C LEU A 263 -9.52 -26.64 13.89
N ARG A 264 -9.78 -27.12 15.12
CA ARG A 264 -8.99 -26.82 16.32
C ARG A 264 -7.49 -27.18 16.20
N PRO A 265 -7.10 -28.35 15.66
CA PRO A 265 -5.68 -28.71 15.57
C PRO A 265 -4.93 -28.01 14.42
N LYS A 266 -5.65 -27.25 13.59
CA LYS A 266 -5.14 -26.70 12.32
C LYS A 266 -4.73 -25.23 12.48
N PRO A 267 -3.73 -24.76 11.72
CA PRO A 267 -3.33 -23.37 11.74
C PRO A 267 -4.43 -22.48 11.16
N LYS A 268 -4.69 -21.36 11.84
CA LYS A 268 -5.64 -20.32 11.42
C LYS A 268 -4.90 -19.01 11.28
N ILE A 269 -4.99 -18.35 10.14
CA ILE A 269 -4.21 -17.13 9.85
C ILE A 269 -5.19 -16.01 9.53
N PHE A 270 -5.18 -14.96 10.34
CA PHE A 270 -5.97 -13.76 10.10
C PHE A 270 -5.04 -12.68 9.58
N VAL A 271 -5.36 -12.08 8.44
CA VAL A 271 -4.61 -10.98 7.85
C VAL A 271 -5.50 -9.75 7.80
N PHE A 272 -5.17 -8.73 8.58
CA PHE A 272 -5.86 -7.45 8.63
C PHE A 272 -5.06 -6.42 7.84
N ASN A 273 -5.39 -6.28 6.56
CA ASN A 273 -4.87 -5.26 5.67
C ASN A 273 -5.80 -4.05 5.66
N CYS A 274 -5.82 -3.36 6.79
CA CYS A 274 -6.61 -2.16 7.05
C CYS A 274 -5.85 -1.23 8.00
N CYS A 275 -6.29 0.03 8.09
CA CYS A 275 -5.70 0.99 9.03
C CYS A 275 -6.02 0.62 10.50
N ARG A 276 -5.17 1.07 11.43
CA ARG A 276 -5.39 0.97 12.89
C ARG A 276 -5.24 2.32 13.59
N ILE A 277 -5.50 3.42 12.87
CA ILE A 277 -5.44 4.77 13.45
C ILE A 277 -6.63 4.93 14.38
N LYS A 278 -6.43 5.56 15.54
CA LYS A 278 -7.53 5.99 16.41
C LYS A 278 -8.20 7.22 15.80
N THR A 279 -9.48 7.12 15.46
CA THR A 279 -10.29 8.29 15.10
C THR A 279 -10.81 8.96 16.38
N ASP A 280 -10.81 10.29 16.44
CA ASP A 280 -11.28 11.10 17.60
C ASP A 280 -12.82 11.04 17.83
N ILE A 281 -13.46 9.92 17.53
CA ILE A 281 -14.92 9.76 17.64
C ILE A 281 -15.28 9.39 19.08
N SER A 282 -15.93 10.35 19.74
CA SER A 282 -16.62 10.36 21.05
C SER A 282 -16.12 9.44 22.18
N LEU A 283 -15.72 10.10 23.29
CA LEU A 283 -15.39 9.55 24.61
C LEU A 283 -16.45 8.59 25.21
N GLU A 284 -17.65 8.48 24.64
CA GLU A 284 -18.72 7.60 25.16
C GLU A 284 -18.51 6.12 24.84
N ASP A 285 -17.78 5.77 23.76
CA ASP A 285 -17.44 4.38 23.43
C ASP A 285 -16.25 3.83 24.25
N LYS A 286 -15.49 4.70 24.92
CA LYS A 286 -14.37 4.32 25.81
C LYS A 286 -14.79 3.46 27.00
N ARG A 287 -16.09 3.37 27.33
CA ARG A 287 -16.59 2.53 28.44
C ARG A 287 -16.90 1.09 28.04
N LYS A 288 -16.81 0.74 26.75
CA LYS A 288 -16.98 -0.63 26.25
C LYS A 288 -15.75 -1.19 25.55
N SER A 289 -14.63 -0.45 25.53
CA SER A 289 -13.30 -1.02 25.23
C SER A 289 -12.89 -1.88 26.42
N ILE A 290 -13.46 -3.08 26.39
CA ILE A 290 -13.26 -4.19 27.30
C ILE A 290 -11.75 -4.38 27.50
N ASP A 291 -11.29 -4.14 28.73
CA ASP A 291 -10.14 -4.82 29.36
C ASP A 291 -10.41 -6.33 29.39
N GLY A 292 -10.52 -6.93 28.21
CA GLY A 292 -10.73 -8.34 28.07
C GLY A 292 -9.48 -8.89 27.45
N GLU A 293 -8.68 -9.55 28.27
CA GLU A 293 -7.83 -10.63 27.81
C GLU A 293 -8.55 -11.43 26.72
N TRP A 294 -7.82 -11.79 25.66
CA TRP A 294 -8.28 -12.74 24.66
C TRP A 294 -8.89 -13.92 25.42
N MET A 295 -10.11 -14.35 25.08
CA MET A 295 -10.72 -15.45 25.81
C MET A 295 -9.78 -16.66 25.73
N ASP A 296 -9.45 -17.20 26.90
CA ASP A 296 -8.69 -18.43 27.04
C ASP A 296 -9.34 -19.50 26.16
N GLY A 297 -8.56 -20.06 25.21
CA GLY A 297 -9.05 -21.02 24.21
C GLY A 297 -8.91 -20.62 22.74
N THR A 298 -8.25 -19.51 22.36
CA THR A 298 -7.85 -19.32 20.95
C THR A 298 -6.81 -20.38 20.57
N THR A 299 -7.01 -21.17 19.51
CA THR A 299 -6.11 -22.31 19.21
C THR A 299 -5.31 -22.11 17.92
N ARG A 300 -3.97 -22.12 17.99
CA ARG A 300 -3.06 -22.15 16.82
C ARG A 300 -3.36 -21.07 15.79
N THR A 301 -3.45 -19.83 16.27
CA THR A 301 -3.85 -18.67 15.47
C THR A 301 -2.68 -17.72 15.25
N TYR A 302 -2.45 -17.35 13.99
CA TYR A 302 -1.60 -16.24 13.58
C TYR A 302 -2.48 -15.04 13.27
N ILE A 303 -2.11 -13.86 13.78
CA ILE A 303 -2.81 -12.60 13.56
C ILE A 303 -1.81 -11.62 12.98
N CYS A 304 -1.93 -11.35 11.69
CA CYS A 304 -1.08 -10.47 10.91
C CYS A 304 -1.79 -9.14 10.71
N TYR A 305 -1.21 -8.05 11.21
CA TYR A 305 -1.68 -6.69 10.94
C TYR A 305 -0.75 -6.02 9.94
N ALA A 306 -1.32 -5.34 8.95
CA ALA A 306 -0.55 -4.56 7.99
C ALA A 306 0.17 -3.36 8.65
N CYS A 307 -0.34 -2.87 9.79
CA CYS A 307 0.19 -1.73 10.53
C CYS A 307 0.16 -1.99 12.04
N ALA A 308 1.07 -1.34 12.76
CA ALA A 308 1.02 -1.20 14.21
C ALA A 308 -0.14 -0.29 14.63
N GLU A 309 -0.53 -0.39 15.90
CA GLU A 309 -1.56 0.47 16.49
C GLU A 309 -1.23 1.96 16.29
N GLY A 310 -2.21 2.75 15.87
CA GLY A 310 -2.04 4.19 15.62
C GLY A 310 -1.42 4.55 14.27
N ILE A 311 -1.05 3.57 13.43
CA ILE A 311 -0.42 3.81 12.12
C ILE A 311 -1.43 3.62 10.97
N GLN A 312 -1.31 4.48 9.94
CA GLN A 312 -2.07 4.40 8.70
C GLN A 312 -1.54 3.29 7.78
N ALA A 313 -2.44 2.49 7.22
CA ALA A 313 -2.10 1.62 6.09
C ALA A 313 -1.99 2.46 4.82
N PHE A 314 -0.86 2.36 4.13
CA PHE A 314 -0.61 3.13 2.92
C PHE A 314 -1.12 2.38 1.68
N TYR A 315 -1.86 3.13 0.86
CA TYR A 315 -2.36 2.69 -0.42
C TYR A 315 -1.53 3.28 -1.54
N SER A 316 -1.24 2.47 -2.55
CA SER A 316 -0.75 2.93 -3.84
C SER A 316 -1.93 3.33 -4.74
N THR A 317 -1.75 4.37 -5.56
CA THR A 317 -2.69 4.76 -6.62
C THR A 317 -2.92 3.65 -7.66
N SER A 318 -2.09 2.60 -7.66
CA SER A 318 -2.18 1.47 -8.57
C SER A 318 -3.25 0.42 -8.19
N GLY A 319 -3.91 0.56 -7.04
CA GLY A 319 -4.93 -0.39 -6.54
C GLY A 319 -4.36 -1.52 -5.68
N TYR A 320 -3.33 -1.21 -4.89
CA TYR A 320 -2.63 -2.13 -3.98
C TYR A 320 -2.24 -1.42 -2.69
N THR A 321 -2.07 -2.13 -1.58
CA THR A 321 -1.42 -1.63 -0.37
C THR A 321 0.06 -2.00 -0.37
N LEU A 322 0.89 -1.19 0.30
CA LEU A 322 2.32 -1.50 0.43
C LEU A 322 2.54 -2.85 1.12
N PHE A 323 1.80 -3.09 2.20
CA PHE A 323 1.85 -4.37 2.90
C PHE A 323 1.41 -5.52 2.00
N GLY A 324 0.30 -5.38 1.27
CA GLY A 324 -0.20 -6.46 0.44
C GLY A 324 0.76 -6.80 -0.70
N GLN A 325 1.46 -5.80 -1.24
CA GLN A 325 2.52 -6.01 -2.23
C GLN A 325 3.74 -6.73 -1.64
N ALA A 326 4.30 -6.23 -0.54
CA ALA A 326 5.45 -6.85 0.11
C ALA A 326 5.13 -8.27 0.62
N PHE A 327 3.94 -8.47 1.19
CA PHE A 327 3.51 -9.76 1.71
C PHE A 327 3.30 -10.78 0.58
N SER A 328 2.67 -10.37 -0.52
CA SER A 328 2.53 -11.20 -1.72
C SER A 328 3.89 -11.62 -2.26
N HIS A 329 4.81 -10.66 -2.40
CA HIS A 329 6.16 -10.89 -2.89
C HIS A 329 6.91 -11.89 -2.02
N CYS A 330 6.93 -11.64 -0.70
CA CYS A 330 7.56 -12.52 0.26
C CYS A 330 6.97 -13.93 0.27
N ILE A 331 5.65 -14.08 0.09
CA ILE A 331 5.05 -15.42 -0.05
C ILE A 331 5.58 -16.10 -1.31
N ALA A 332 5.53 -15.44 -2.47
CA ALA A 332 5.93 -16.07 -3.72
C ALA A 332 7.41 -16.46 -3.74
N GLU A 333 8.25 -15.63 -3.14
CA GLU A 333 9.71 -15.79 -3.11
C GLU A 333 10.18 -16.81 -2.06
N TYR A 334 9.58 -16.82 -0.87
CA TYR A 334 10.10 -17.54 0.29
C TYR A 334 9.22 -18.70 0.79
N ALA A 335 7.99 -18.88 0.29
CA ALA A 335 7.12 -19.98 0.74
C ALA A 335 7.68 -21.38 0.44
N CYS A 336 8.65 -21.50 -0.47
CA CYS A 336 9.31 -22.75 -0.82
C CYS A 336 10.21 -23.32 0.29
N ASP A 337 10.76 -22.46 1.16
CA ASP A 337 11.77 -22.86 2.14
C ASP A 337 11.61 -22.26 3.54
N SER A 338 10.75 -21.25 3.69
CA SER A 338 10.57 -20.50 4.91
C SER A 338 9.20 -20.73 5.53
N ASN A 339 9.12 -20.67 6.86
CA ASN A 339 7.84 -20.74 7.58
C ASN A 339 7.13 -19.38 7.59
N LEU A 340 5.84 -19.34 7.94
CA LEU A 340 5.04 -18.10 7.94
C LEU A 340 5.68 -16.97 8.77
N THR A 341 6.26 -17.27 9.93
CA THR A 341 6.91 -16.26 10.78
C THR A 341 8.14 -15.65 10.09
N GLN A 342 8.93 -16.46 9.41
CA GLN A 342 10.08 -16.01 8.62
C GLN A 342 9.63 -15.18 7.40
N ILE A 343 8.59 -15.62 6.69
CA ILE A 343 8.00 -14.88 5.57
C ILE A 343 7.54 -13.50 6.06
N PHE A 344 6.84 -13.43 7.19
CA PHE A 344 6.39 -12.17 7.77
C PHE A 344 7.57 -11.28 8.18
N SER A 345 8.63 -11.85 8.76
CA SER A 345 9.86 -11.10 9.05
C SER A 345 10.48 -10.49 7.79
N LYS A 346 10.48 -11.22 6.67
CA LYS A 346 10.92 -10.69 5.37
C LYS A 346 10.02 -9.57 4.85
N THR A 347 8.71 -9.69 5.05
CA THR A 347 7.76 -8.62 4.72
C THR A 347 8.07 -7.34 5.51
N CYS A 348 8.36 -7.45 6.81
CA CYS A 348 8.77 -6.31 7.62
C CYS A 348 10.12 -5.72 7.17
N GLU A 349 11.11 -6.57 6.83
CA GLU A 349 12.40 -6.11 6.29
C GLU A 349 12.21 -5.29 4.99
N GLU A 350 11.35 -5.74 4.08
CA GLU A 350 11.07 -5.06 2.82
C GLU A 350 10.42 -3.68 3.03
N LEU A 351 9.45 -3.60 3.95
CA LEU A 351 8.80 -2.32 4.25
C LEU A 351 9.74 -1.35 4.99
N ASN A 352 10.64 -1.86 5.84
CA ASN A 352 11.64 -1.03 6.51
C ASN A 352 12.71 -0.49 5.53
N ARG A 353 13.11 -1.26 4.51
CA ARG A 353 14.10 -0.79 3.50
C ARG A 353 13.60 0.40 2.68
N ALA A 354 12.28 0.53 2.55
CA ALA A 354 11.67 1.62 1.79
C ALA A 354 11.60 2.96 2.57
N ASP A 355 12.16 3.03 3.79
CA ASP A 355 12.03 4.17 4.73
C ASP A 355 10.56 4.57 4.97
N MET A 356 9.67 3.59 4.86
CA MET A 356 8.22 3.82 4.94
C MET A 356 7.77 3.70 6.40
N PRO A 357 6.84 4.57 6.86
CA PRO A 357 6.36 4.56 8.24
C PRO A 357 5.35 3.44 8.53
N GLN A 358 5.35 2.34 7.77
CA GLN A 358 4.46 1.20 7.96
C GLN A 358 5.20 0.03 8.62
N ARG A 359 4.69 -0.40 9.79
CA ARG A 359 5.27 -1.49 10.59
C ARG A 359 4.24 -2.59 10.78
N PRO A 360 4.27 -3.67 10.00
CA PRO A 360 3.37 -4.80 10.22
C PRO A 360 3.66 -5.49 11.55
N GLU A 361 2.63 -6.09 12.15
CA GLU A 361 2.73 -6.83 13.40
C GLU A 361 2.19 -8.24 13.24
N LEU A 362 2.92 -9.21 13.81
CA LEU A 362 2.48 -10.61 13.88
C LEU A 362 2.30 -11.00 15.34
N THR A 363 1.08 -11.38 15.70
CA THR A 363 0.76 -11.99 16.99
C THR A 363 0.47 -13.47 16.79
N MET A 364 1.08 -14.32 17.62
CA MET A 364 0.82 -15.76 17.63
C MET A 364 0.09 -16.14 18.92
N LYS A 365 -0.99 -16.92 18.80
CA LYS A 365 -1.79 -17.41 19.93
C LYS A 365 -1.82 -18.94 19.92
N ASN A 366 -1.24 -19.54 20.95
CA ASN A 366 -1.21 -21.00 21.14
C ASN A 366 -0.71 -21.76 19.89
N VAL A 367 0.32 -21.20 19.23
CA VAL A 367 1.02 -21.81 18.09
C VAL A 367 2.17 -22.63 18.64
N ASP A 368 2.16 -23.93 18.37
CA ASP A 368 3.10 -24.93 18.89
C ASP A 368 4.01 -25.53 17.81
N ARG A 369 3.84 -25.13 16.55
CA ARG A 369 4.53 -25.71 15.38
C ARG A 369 4.82 -24.65 14.33
N ASP A 370 5.84 -24.90 13.51
CA ASP A 370 6.08 -24.04 12.36
C ASP A 370 5.11 -24.35 11.22
N LEU A 371 4.67 -23.31 10.53
CA LEU A 371 3.82 -23.41 9.36
C LEU A 371 4.64 -23.22 8.08
N TYR A 372 4.85 -24.28 7.32
CA TYR A 372 5.42 -24.22 5.97
C TYR A 372 4.32 -24.46 4.94
N PHE A 373 4.30 -23.64 3.89
CA PHE A 373 3.28 -23.78 2.85
C PHE A 373 3.54 -24.97 1.93
N ASN A 374 4.80 -25.37 1.69
CA ASN A 374 5.18 -26.50 0.81
C ASN A 374 4.67 -26.41 -0.65
N PRO A 375 4.80 -25.27 -1.36
CA PRO A 375 4.35 -25.12 -2.75
C PRO A 375 4.79 -26.28 -3.65
N GLY A 376 3.87 -26.84 -4.43
CA GLY A 376 4.16 -27.92 -5.39
C GLY A 376 4.42 -29.32 -4.80
N LEU A 377 4.37 -29.50 -3.47
CA LEU A 377 4.57 -30.80 -2.82
C LEU A 377 3.29 -31.30 -2.13
N PHE A 378 2.97 -32.58 -2.34
CA PHE A 378 1.85 -33.27 -1.70
C PHE A 378 2.31 -34.61 -1.15
N LYS A 379 1.57 -35.12 -0.16
CA LYS A 379 1.72 -36.50 0.26
C LYS A 379 0.90 -37.35 -0.71
N GLY A 380 1.58 -38.23 -1.45
CA GLY A 380 0.97 -39.15 -2.42
C GLY A 380 0.04 -40.17 -1.79
#